data_AF-A9GJ59-F1
#
_entry.id   AF-A9GJ59-F1
#
_cell.length_a   1.000
_cell.length_b   1.000
_cell.length_c   1.000
_cell.angle_alpha   90.00
_cell.angle_beta   90.00
_cell.angle_gamma   90.00
#
_symmetry.space_group_name_H-M   'P 1'
#
loop_
_entity.id
_entity.type
_entity.pdbx_description
1 polymer ?
#
loop_
_entity_poly.entity_id
_entity_poly.type
_entity_poly.pdbx_seq_one_letter_code
_entity_poly.pdbx_strand_id
1 'polypeptide(L)'
;MSESPMFSTMVLPPELVADDVIGLRDQMSARIAAVLRPKGGKRKEGDAPLPKGVEPVAALPPHIDRPWKRFDAAATELQGFRGLRASTQADQRHAAPSEAERSAANTGSDDRWRALEQWNAGAAGLSDDGEPPSPSEARWLYGQLFPAPEGLRFITRRPRIQWAAMVQRMKTLEEERAQAVIEQFGGTRHYQQLVASHARFGEAYGFTTVVLAREGGPTDGRPQWSAARDALRSLIQKIENHADPDIPGSETLAAFLLAPYVEMVDDLARSRRKASAKKPEAISAPPFEAGGTP
;
A
#
# COMPACT_ATOMS: atom_id res chain seq x y z
N MET A 1 -16.60 31.33 -41.62
CA MET A 1 -16.32 31.81 -40.25
C MET A 1 -15.82 30.62 -39.47
N SER A 2 -14.50 30.43 -39.44
CA SER A 2 -13.87 29.33 -38.70
C SER A 2 -13.83 29.72 -37.24
N GLU A 3 -14.47 28.94 -36.37
CA GLU A 3 -14.27 29.05 -34.93
C GLU A 3 -12.81 28.67 -34.64
N SER A 4 -11.94 29.66 -34.49
CA SER A 4 -10.63 29.45 -33.89
C SER A 4 -10.86 29.00 -32.44
N PRO A 5 -10.39 27.81 -32.03
CA PRO A 5 -10.57 27.37 -30.65
C PRO A 5 -9.78 28.32 -29.74
N MET A 6 -10.49 29.08 -28.91
CA MET A 6 -9.88 29.96 -27.90
C MET A 6 -9.22 29.09 -26.83
N PHE A 7 -7.92 28.84 -26.96
CA PHE A 7 -7.11 28.05 -26.02
C PHE A 7 -6.75 28.77 -24.71
N SER A 8 -7.58 29.69 -24.21
CA SER A 8 -7.17 30.64 -23.17
C SER A 8 -7.44 30.22 -21.71
N THR A 9 -7.83 28.96 -21.43
CA THR A 9 -8.23 28.54 -20.07
C THR A 9 -8.13 27.03 -19.80
N MET A 10 -7.16 26.29 -20.35
CA MET A 10 -7.04 24.86 -19.99
C MET A 10 -6.48 24.69 -18.57
N VAL A 11 -7.38 24.39 -17.64
CA VAL A 11 -7.05 24.00 -16.27
C VAL A 11 -7.10 22.48 -16.16
N LEU A 12 -6.12 21.89 -15.46
CA LEU A 12 -6.12 20.46 -15.18
C LEU A 12 -7.38 20.06 -14.40
N PRO A 13 -8.12 19.03 -14.84
CA PRO A 13 -9.30 18.53 -14.11
C PRO A 13 -8.96 18.16 -12.66
N PRO A 14 -9.82 18.47 -11.68
CA PRO A 14 -9.58 18.10 -10.29
C PRO A 14 -9.66 16.58 -10.05
N GLU A 15 -10.39 15.87 -10.91
CA GLU A 15 -10.54 14.40 -10.94
C GLU A 15 -9.40 13.66 -11.64
N LEU A 16 -8.41 14.37 -12.19
CA LEU A 16 -7.28 13.76 -12.89
C LEU A 16 -6.53 12.77 -11.96
N VAL A 17 -6.37 11.52 -12.40
CA VAL A 17 -5.61 10.51 -11.66
C VAL A 17 -4.29 10.15 -12.36
N ALA A 18 -3.43 9.41 -11.64
CA ALA A 18 -2.12 9.00 -12.13
C ALA A 18 -2.18 8.17 -13.42
N ASP A 19 -3.20 7.32 -13.59
CA ASP A 19 -3.38 6.53 -14.81
C ASP A 19 -3.67 7.41 -16.04
N ASP A 20 -4.48 8.46 -15.87
CA ASP A 20 -4.78 9.41 -16.95
C ASP A 20 -3.50 10.14 -17.40
N VAL A 21 -2.67 10.58 -16.45
CA VAL A 21 -1.41 11.28 -16.76
C VAL A 21 -0.40 10.38 -17.47
N ILE A 22 -0.30 9.11 -17.07
CA ILE A 22 0.57 8.13 -17.74
C ILE A 22 0.05 7.84 -19.16
N GLY A 23 -1.25 7.59 -19.32
CA GLY A 23 -1.86 7.36 -20.62
C GLY A 23 -1.72 8.56 -21.56
N LEU A 24 -1.89 9.78 -21.03
CA LEU A 24 -1.69 11.02 -21.77
C LEU A 24 -0.25 11.17 -22.24
N ARG A 25 0.73 10.85 -21.40
CA ARG A 25 2.15 10.85 -21.77
C ARG A 25 2.42 9.93 -22.95
N ASP A 26 1.88 8.72 -22.96
CA ASP A 26 2.09 7.77 -24.07
C ASP A 26 1.49 8.30 -25.38
N GLN A 27 0.29 8.87 -25.31
CA GLN A 27 -0.39 9.46 -26.47
C GLN A 27 0.31 10.70 -27.03
N MET A 28 0.85 11.56 -26.16
CA MET A 28 1.64 12.73 -26.57
C MET A 28 2.99 12.30 -27.13
N SER A 29 3.64 11.30 -26.55
CA SER A 29 4.91 10.74 -27.04
C SER A 29 4.77 10.22 -28.48
N ALA A 30 3.71 9.45 -28.76
CA ALA A 30 3.42 8.95 -30.10
C ALA A 30 3.20 10.09 -31.12
N ARG A 31 2.52 11.17 -30.73
CA ARG A 31 2.28 12.34 -31.59
C ARG A 31 3.55 13.17 -31.81
N ILE A 32 4.36 13.36 -30.79
CA ILE A 32 5.65 14.03 -30.90
C ILE A 32 6.61 13.23 -31.79
N ALA A 33 6.64 11.91 -31.65
CA ALA A 33 7.40 11.03 -32.53
C ALA A 33 6.91 11.12 -33.99
N ALA A 34 5.61 11.26 -34.23
CA ALA A 34 5.06 11.44 -35.58
C ALA A 34 5.49 12.77 -36.22
N VAL A 35 5.63 13.83 -35.42
CA VAL A 35 6.07 15.18 -35.84
C VAL A 35 7.59 15.23 -36.06
N LEU A 36 8.36 14.57 -35.19
CA LEU A 36 9.81 14.49 -35.26
C LEU A 36 10.25 13.42 -36.28
N ARG A 37 10.53 13.84 -37.52
CA ARG A 37 11.13 12.93 -38.51
C ARG A 37 12.51 13.40 -38.95
N PRO A 38 13.53 12.52 -38.91
CA PRO A 38 14.75 12.77 -39.67
C PRO A 38 14.43 12.75 -41.17
N LYS A 39 15.02 13.66 -41.95
CA LYS A 39 14.87 13.71 -43.42
C LYS A 39 15.06 12.31 -44.01
N GLY A 40 14.00 11.73 -44.59
CA GLY A 40 14.04 10.43 -45.29
C GLY A 40 13.62 9.19 -44.47
N GLY A 41 13.18 9.32 -43.22
CA GLY A 41 12.73 8.19 -42.41
C GLY A 41 11.38 7.60 -42.86
N LYS A 42 11.31 6.26 -43.02
CA LYS A 42 10.03 5.54 -43.21
C LYS A 42 9.18 5.61 -41.93
N ARG A 43 7.86 5.74 -42.11
CA ARG A 43 6.86 5.73 -41.02
C ARG A 43 6.97 4.42 -40.22
N LYS A 44 6.99 4.49 -38.89
CA LYS A 44 6.99 3.31 -38.03
C LYS A 44 5.55 2.91 -37.70
N GLU A 45 5.35 1.61 -37.49
CA GLU A 45 4.07 1.05 -37.02
C GLU A 45 3.81 1.57 -35.60
N GLY A 46 2.77 2.39 -35.44
CA GLY A 46 2.44 3.08 -34.18
C GLY A 46 2.42 4.62 -34.24
N ASP A 47 2.92 5.25 -35.32
CA ASP A 47 2.92 6.71 -35.45
C ASP A 47 1.50 7.27 -35.70
N ALA A 48 1.10 8.25 -34.87
CA ALA A 48 -0.13 9.00 -35.10
C ALA A 48 -0.14 9.67 -36.50
N PRO A 49 -1.27 9.68 -37.22
CA PRO A 49 -1.36 10.35 -38.51
C PRO A 49 -1.19 11.86 -38.36
N LEU A 50 -0.32 12.47 -39.16
CA LEU A 50 -0.16 13.92 -39.20
C LEU A 50 -1.39 14.56 -39.87
N PRO A 51 -1.96 15.63 -39.29
CA PRO A 51 -3.06 16.37 -39.91
C PRO A 51 -2.56 17.19 -41.11
N LYS A 52 -3.48 17.53 -42.02
CA LYS A 52 -3.18 18.40 -43.17
C LYS A 52 -2.66 19.75 -42.65
N GLY A 53 -1.50 20.19 -43.14
CA GLY A 53 -0.88 21.46 -42.75
C GLY A 53 0.19 21.37 -41.66
N VAL A 54 0.42 20.19 -41.06
CA VAL A 54 1.57 19.96 -40.16
C VAL A 54 2.66 19.24 -40.92
N GLU A 55 3.73 19.98 -41.22
CA GLU A 55 4.93 19.42 -41.84
C GLU A 55 5.82 18.74 -40.78
N PRO A 56 6.45 17.59 -41.10
CA PRO A 56 7.43 16.99 -40.21
C PRO A 56 8.60 17.95 -39.96
N VAL A 57 9.00 18.08 -38.70
CA VAL A 57 10.12 18.94 -38.30
C VAL A 57 11.29 18.10 -37.80
N ALA A 58 12.51 18.62 -38.02
CA ALA A 58 13.72 17.98 -37.52
C ALA A 58 13.84 18.06 -35.99
N ALA A 59 13.22 19.08 -35.38
CA ALA A 59 13.19 19.29 -33.94
C ALA A 59 11.91 20.06 -33.55
N LEU A 60 11.40 19.80 -32.35
CA LEU A 60 10.34 20.61 -31.76
C LEU A 60 10.86 22.01 -31.41
N PRO A 61 9.99 23.03 -31.42
CA PRO A 61 10.34 24.35 -30.92
C PRO A 61 10.91 24.26 -29.49
N PRO A 62 12.03 24.93 -29.16
CA PRO A 62 12.71 24.76 -27.86
C PRO A 62 11.84 25.04 -26.63
N HIS A 63 10.86 25.95 -26.77
CA HIS A 63 9.91 26.27 -25.70
C HIS A 63 8.85 25.19 -25.46
N ILE A 64 8.69 24.23 -26.38
CA ILE A 64 7.85 23.02 -26.24
C ILE A 64 8.71 21.80 -25.88
N ASP A 65 9.87 21.63 -26.52
CA ASP A 65 10.76 20.47 -26.31
C ASP A 65 11.20 20.34 -24.84
N ARG A 66 11.58 21.45 -24.20
CA ARG A 66 12.04 21.42 -22.80
C ARG A 66 10.91 21.05 -21.82
N PRO A 67 9.71 21.67 -21.86
CA PRO A 67 8.58 21.20 -21.05
C PRO A 67 8.18 19.76 -21.34
N TRP A 68 8.23 19.32 -22.60
CA TRP A 68 7.91 17.95 -22.98
C TRP A 68 8.84 16.95 -22.26
N LYS A 69 10.16 17.16 -22.36
CA LYS A 69 11.15 16.30 -21.69
C LYS A 69 10.97 16.26 -20.17
N ARG A 70 10.61 17.38 -19.56
CA ARG A 70 10.32 17.46 -18.12
C ARG A 70 9.09 16.65 -17.74
N PHE A 71 8.01 16.77 -18.52
CA PHE A 71 6.80 16.00 -18.32
C PHE A 71 7.03 14.50 -18.54
N ASP A 72 7.71 14.13 -19.62
CA ASP A 72 8.05 12.74 -19.94
C ASP A 72 8.85 12.07 -18.82
N ALA A 73 9.87 12.77 -18.29
CA ALA A 73 10.66 12.29 -17.16
C ALA A 73 9.81 12.12 -15.89
N ALA A 74 9.03 13.14 -15.52
CA ALA A 74 8.21 13.09 -14.31
C ALA A 74 7.11 12.02 -14.37
N ALA A 75 6.48 11.82 -15.54
CA ALA A 75 5.51 10.76 -15.76
C ALA A 75 6.16 9.36 -15.73
N THR A 76 7.36 9.22 -16.28
CA THR A 76 8.15 7.97 -16.20
C THR A 76 8.51 7.61 -14.76
N GLU A 77 8.93 8.59 -13.96
CA GLU A 77 9.20 8.40 -12.53
C GLU A 77 7.95 7.99 -11.76
N LEU A 78 6.80 8.62 -12.03
CA LEU A 78 5.51 8.25 -11.45
C LEU A 78 5.12 6.80 -11.80
N GLN A 79 5.29 6.39 -13.06
CA GLN A 79 5.03 5.01 -13.49
C GLN A 79 5.95 4.01 -12.78
N GLY A 80 7.26 4.30 -12.72
CA GLY A 80 8.24 3.46 -12.02
C GLY A 80 7.92 3.29 -10.53
N PHE A 81 7.57 4.39 -9.85
CA PHE A 81 7.15 4.38 -8.45
C PHE A 81 5.94 3.44 -8.22
N ARG A 82 4.94 3.51 -9.11
CA ARG A 82 3.74 2.67 -9.00
C ARG A 82 4.04 1.19 -9.26
N GLY A 83 4.93 0.89 -10.21
CA GLY A 83 5.40 -0.47 -10.45
C GLY A 83 6.07 -1.08 -9.21
N LEU A 84 6.97 -0.32 -8.57
CA LEU A 84 7.65 -0.74 -7.34
C LEU A 84 6.68 -0.98 -6.19
N ARG A 85 5.68 -0.10 -6.02
CA ARG A 85 4.65 -0.25 -4.98
C ARG A 85 3.77 -1.48 -5.20
N ALA A 86 3.37 -1.75 -6.45
CA ALA A 86 2.57 -2.93 -6.79
C ALA A 86 3.34 -4.23 -6.52
N SER A 87 4.61 -4.29 -6.91
CA SER A 87 5.51 -5.41 -6.62
C SER A 87 5.69 -5.62 -5.12
N THR A 88 5.92 -4.55 -4.36
CA THR A 88 6.06 -4.64 -2.89
C THR A 88 4.79 -5.17 -2.22
N GLN A 89 3.60 -4.77 -2.69
CA GLN A 89 2.34 -5.30 -2.17
C GLN A 89 2.11 -6.77 -2.55
N ALA A 90 2.53 -7.20 -3.74
CA ALA A 90 2.47 -8.59 -4.14
C ALA A 90 3.39 -9.45 -3.25
N ASP A 91 4.64 -9.01 -3.05
CA ASP A 91 5.60 -9.69 -2.18
C ASP A 91 5.08 -9.81 -0.74
N GLN A 92 4.46 -8.76 -0.19
CA GLN A 92 3.84 -8.78 1.14
C GLN A 92 2.68 -9.78 1.25
N ARG A 93 1.88 -9.96 0.19
CA ARG A 93 0.79 -10.94 0.17
C ARG A 93 1.30 -12.38 0.09
N HIS A 94 2.39 -12.60 -0.65
CA HIS A 94 3.02 -13.92 -0.77
C HIS A 94 3.85 -14.30 0.47
N ALA A 95 4.39 -13.32 1.19
CA ALA A 95 5.15 -13.53 2.42
C ALA A 95 4.30 -13.57 3.70
N ALA A 96 3.02 -13.20 3.63
CA ALA A 96 2.14 -13.25 4.80
C ALA A 96 1.81 -14.71 5.17
N PRO A 97 1.96 -15.13 6.44
CA PRO A 97 1.56 -16.45 6.88
C PRO A 97 0.09 -16.72 6.55
N SER A 98 -0.17 -17.87 5.95
CA SER A 98 -1.51 -18.37 5.64
C SER A 98 -2.32 -18.59 6.92
N GLU A 99 -3.64 -18.63 6.80
CA GLU A 99 -4.51 -18.89 7.96
C GLU A 99 -4.24 -20.27 8.59
N ALA A 100 -3.86 -21.25 7.77
CA ALA A 100 -3.46 -22.58 8.23
C ALA A 100 -2.17 -22.54 9.08
N GLU A 101 -1.16 -21.76 8.66
CA GLU A 101 0.08 -21.58 9.41
C GLU A 101 -0.15 -20.85 10.74
N ARG A 102 -1.01 -19.82 10.75
CA ARG A 102 -1.42 -19.13 11.99
C ARG A 102 -2.12 -20.07 12.96
N SER A 103 -3.06 -20.87 12.46
CA SER A 103 -3.79 -21.86 13.25
C SER A 103 -2.86 -22.93 13.84
N ALA A 104 -1.93 -23.45 13.04
CA ALA A 104 -0.93 -24.42 13.48
C ALA A 104 0.03 -23.82 14.54
N ALA A 105 0.47 -22.57 14.35
CA ALA A 105 1.32 -21.89 15.32
C ALA A 105 0.58 -21.61 16.64
N ASN A 106 -0.70 -21.24 16.59
CA ASN A 106 -1.54 -21.08 17.78
C ASN A 106 -1.69 -22.40 18.54
N THR A 107 -2.08 -23.47 17.84
CA THR A 107 -2.27 -24.80 18.44
C THR A 107 -0.97 -25.31 19.07
N GLY A 108 0.15 -25.21 18.34
CA GLY A 108 1.45 -25.62 18.83
C GLY A 108 1.91 -24.84 20.05
N SER A 109 1.63 -23.53 20.10
CA SER A 109 1.90 -22.68 21.27
C SER A 109 1.08 -23.09 22.49
N ASP A 110 -0.23 -23.28 22.31
CA ASP A 110 -1.13 -23.71 23.37
C ASP A 110 -0.70 -25.04 24.00
N ASP A 111 -0.30 -25.99 23.17
CA ASP A 111 0.16 -27.31 23.62
C ASP A 111 1.45 -27.23 24.45
N ARG A 112 2.39 -26.33 24.10
CA ARG A 112 3.60 -26.14 24.91
C ARG A 112 3.32 -25.49 26.25
N TRP A 113 2.36 -24.56 26.31
CA TRP A 113 1.92 -23.99 27.59
C TRP A 113 1.23 -25.04 28.47
N ARG A 114 0.36 -25.89 27.91
CA ARG A 114 -0.25 -27.01 28.65
C ARG A 114 0.81 -28.00 29.15
N ALA A 115 1.78 -28.36 28.32
CA ALA A 115 2.84 -29.27 28.71
C ALA A 115 3.72 -28.70 29.82
N LEU A 116 4.07 -27.40 29.76
CA LEU A 116 4.84 -26.74 30.82
C LEU A 116 4.04 -26.68 32.13
N GLU A 117 2.74 -26.39 32.05
CA GLU A 117 1.86 -26.37 33.22
C GLU A 117 1.78 -27.74 33.90
N GLN A 118 1.56 -28.81 33.13
CA GLN A 118 1.50 -30.18 33.66
C GLN A 118 2.81 -30.61 34.32
N TRP A 119 3.95 -30.31 33.70
CA TRP A 119 5.28 -30.59 34.28
C TRP A 119 5.47 -29.83 35.61
N ASN A 120 5.18 -28.54 35.63
CA ASN A 120 5.37 -27.71 36.83
C ASN A 120 4.38 -28.09 37.95
N ALA A 121 3.13 -28.42 37.60
CA ALA A 121 2.15 -28.95 38.55
C ALA A 121 2.63 -30.25 39.19
N GLY A 122 3.23 -31.15 38.40
CA GLY A 122 3.82 -32.39 38.90
C GLY A 122 4.95 -32.14 39.91
N ALA A 123 5.88 -31.22 39.61
CA ALA A 123 6.94 -30.83 40.52
C ALA A 123 6.41 -30.16 41.81
N ALA A 124 5.42 -29.27 41.67
CA ALA A 124 4.77 -28.59 42.78
C ALA A 124 3.95 -29.53 43.69
N GLY A 125 3.49 -30.66 43.14
CA GLY A 125 2.69 -31.68 43.84
C GLY A 125 3.50 -32.67 44.67
N LEU A 126 4.84 -32.66 44.59
CA LEU A 126 5.68 -33.51 45.43
C LEU A 126 5.53 -33.14 46.91
N SER A 127 5.62 -34.14 47.79
CA SER A 127 5.67 -33.90 49.24
C SER A 127 7.01 -33.32 49.64
N ASP A 128 7.03 -32.50 50.68
CA ASP A 128 8.28 -31.98 51.22
C ASP A 128 8.94 -33.07 52.09
N ASP A 129 10.07 -33.59 51.61
CA ASP A 129 10.88 -34.61 52.25
C ASP A 129 12.22 -34.05 52.79
N GLY A 130 12.43 -32.73 52.66
CA GLY A 130 13.67 -32.06 53.05
C GLY A 130 14.83 -32.24 52.06
N GLU A 131 14.66 -32.98 50.98
CA GLU A 131 15.69 -33.19 49.96
C GLU A 131 15.60 -32.12 48.85
N PRO A 132 16.75 -31.67 48.31
CA PRO A 132 16.75 -30.78 47.16
C PRO A 132 16.45 -31.56 45.86
N PRO A 133 15.73 -30.95 44.89
CA PRO A 133 15.19 -29.59 44.93
C PRO A 133 13.86 -29.47 45.69
N SER A 134 13.71 -28.38 46.45
CA SER A 134 12.52 -28.17 47.28
C SER A 134 11.26 -28.00 46.43
N PRO A 135 10.18 -28.77 46.68
CA PRO A 135 8.88 -28.60 46.00
C PRO A 135 8.25 -27.22 46.19
N SER A 136 8.65 -26.47 47.24
CA SER A 136 8.20 -25.10 47.48
C SER A 136 8.63 -24.13 46.35
N GLU A 137 9.78 -24.36 45.72
CA GLU A 137 10.27 -23.55 44.60
C GLU A 137 9.46 -23.82 43.33
N ALA A 138 9.08 -25.08 43.07
CA ALA A 138 8.16 -25.41 41.99
C ALA A 138 6.78 -24.78 42.21
N ARG A 139 6.26 -24.78 43.45
CA ARG A 139 5.01 -24.08 43.80
C ARG A 139 5.11 -22.57 43.58
N TRP A 140 6.25 -21.95 43.92
CA TRP A 140 6.49 -20.54 43.62
C TRP A 140 6.40 -20.29 42.12
N LEU A 141 7.12 -21.06 41.30
CA LEU A 141 7.12 -20.91 39.84
C LEU A 141 5.71 -21.13 39.27
N TYR A 142 4.99 -22.15 39.75
CA TYR A 142 3.61 -22.43 39.34
C TYR A 142 2.70 -21.23 39.64
N GLY A 143 2.81 -20.64 40.82
CA GLY A 143 2.03 -19.46 41.21
C GLY A 143 2.33 -18.22 40.35
N GLN A 144 3.57 -18.04 39.89
CA GLN A 144 3.92 -16.94 38.99
C GLN A 144 3.37 -17.12 37.58
N LEU A 145 3.42 -18.35 37.04
CA LEU A 145 3.04 -18.62 35.66
C LEU A 145 1.53 -18.88 35.49
N PHE A 146 0.92 -19.52 36.46
CA PHE A 146 -0.47 -20.00 36.42
C PHE A 146 -1.25 -19.55 37.66
N PRO A 147 -1.32 -18.24 37.95
CA PRO A 147 -2.05 -17.74 39.12
C PRO A 147 -3.53 -18.13 39.02
N ALA A 148 -4.11 -18.54 40.14
CA ALA A 148 -5.55 -18.80 40.23
C ALA A 148 -6.32 -17.47 40.37
N PRO A 149 -7.52 -17.35 39.77
CA PRO A 149 -8.26 -18.36 39.01
C PRO A 149 -7.92 -18.45 37.50
N GLU A 150 -6.98 -17.65 36.99
CA GLU A 150 -6.70 -17.54 35.56
C GLU A 150 -6.05 -18.79 34.96
N GLY A 151 -5.03 -19.37 35.61
CA GLY A 151 -4.28 -20.52 35.10
C GLY A 151 -3.93 -20.40 33.61
N LEU A 152 -4.35 -21.39 32.81
CA LEU A 152 -4.15 -21.43 31.35
C LEU A 152 -5.17 -20.64 30.53
N ARG A 153 -6.11 -19.90 31.12
CA ARG A 153 -7.19 -19.19 30.38
C ARG A 153 -6.67 -18.13 29.40
N PHE A 154 -5.40 -17.75 29.45
CA PHE A 154 -4.83 -16.81 28.48
C PHE A 154 -4.64 -17.42 27.08
N ILE A 155 -4.47 -18.75 26.97
CA ILE A 155 -4.24 -19.41 25.68
C ILE A 155 -5.50 -19.45 24.80
N THR A 156 -6.69 -19.29 25.40
CA THR A 156 -7.96 -19.24 24.66
C THR A 156 -8.39 -17.82 24.28
N ARG A 157 -7.56 -16.81 24.57
CA ARG A 157 -7.85 -15.40 24.25
C ARG A 157 -7.55 -15.12 22.78
N ARG A 158 -7.99 -13.95 22.32
CA ARG A 158 -7.61 -13.46 20.99
C ARG A 158 -6.07 -13.35 20.89
N PRO A 159 -5.46 -13.61 19.72
CA PRO A 159 -4.00 -13.76 19.58
C PRO A 159 -3.17 -12.62 20.18
N ARG A 160 -3.62 -11.36 20.04
CA ARG A 160 -2.89 -10.20 20.59
C ARG A 160 -2.87 -10.17 22.13
N ILE A 161 -3.96 -10.58 22.76
CA ILE A 161 -4.10 -10.63 24.23
C ILE A 161 -3.31 -11.82 24.76
N GLN A 162 -3.43 -12.97 24.09
CA GLN A 162 -2.64 -14.17 24.37
C GLN A 162 -1.13 -13.87 24.31
N TRP A 163 -0.66 -13.19 23.24
CA TRP A 163 0.73 -12.76 23.10
C TRP A 163 1.23 -11.94 24.29
N ALA A 164 0.48 -10.90 24.69
CA ALA A 164 0.87 -10.04 25.80
C ALA A 164 1.01 -10.84 27.12
N ALA A 165 0.06 -11.76 27.37
CA ALA A 165 0.10 -12.65 28.53
C ALA A 165 1.28 -13.64 28.49
N MET A 166 1.64 -14.14 27.31
CA MET A 166 2.80 -14.99 27.10
C MET A 166 4.11 -14.23 27.35
N VAL A 167 4.27 -13.03 26.77
CA VAL A 167 5.48 -12.21 26.94
C VAL A 167 5.78 -11.96 28.42
N GLN A 168 4.76 -11.65 29.21
CA GLN A 168 4.96 -11.44 30.66
C GLN A 168 5.47 -12.71 31.36
N ARG A 169 4.93 -13.88 31.00
CA ARG A 169 5.36 -15.16 31.57
C ARG A 169 6.74 -15.60 31.07
N MET A 170 7.06 -15.31 29.81
CA MET A 170 8.39 -15.57 29.25
C MET A 170 9.46 -14.76 29.98
N LYS A 171 9.18 -13.50 30.33
CA LYS A 171 10.08 -12.70 31.18
C LYS A 171 10.31 -13.34 32.55
N THR A 172 9.26 -13.82 33.21
CA THR A 172 9.40 -14.58 34.46
C THR A 172 10.25 -15.83 34.28
N LEU A 173 10.06 -16.56 33.18
CA LEU A 173 10.85 -17.75 32.88
C LEU A 173 12.33 -17.41 32.63
N GLU A 174 12.68 -16.21 32.16
CA GLU A 174 14.06 -15.76 31.94
C GLU A 174 14.78 -15.39 33.25
N GLU A 175 14.07 -15.24 34.38
CA GLU A 175 14.68 -14.94 35.66
C GLU A 175 15.54 -16.10 36.18
N GLU A 176 16.68 -15.79 36.80
CA GLU A 176 17.66 -16.77 37.30
C GLU A 176 17.01 -17.81 38.22
N ARG A 177 16.11 -17.36 39.11
CA ARG A 177 15.36 -18.26 40.01
C ARG A 177 14.49 -19.23 39.23
N ALA A 178 13.78 -18.78 38.21
CA ALA A 178 12.94 -19.64 37.39
C ALA A 178 13.77 -20.66 36.59
N GLN A 179 14.90 -20.23 36.03
CA GLN A 179 15.84 -21.12 35.33
C GLN A 179 16.39 -22.21 36.25
N ALA A 180 16.75 -21.88 37.49
CA ALA A 180 17.21 -22.86 38.47
C ALA A 180 16.15 -23.93 38.77
N VAL A 181 14.89 -23.54 38.95
CA VAL A 181 13.77 -24.49 39.16
C VAL A 181 13.58 -25.39 37.94
N ILE A 182 13.60 -24.80 36.74
CA ILE A 182 13.46 -25.55 35.48
C ILE A 182 14.57 -26.58 35.34
N GLU A 183 15.81 -26.22 35.63
CA GLU A 183 16.94 -27.14 35.53
C GLU A 183 16.86 -28.26 36.58
N GLN A 184 16.65 -27.89 37.85
CA GLN A 184 16.64 -28.84 38.97
C GLN A 184 15.53 -29.89 38.87
N PHE A 185 14.35 -29.53 38.34
CA PHE A 185 13.22 -30.43 38.13
C PHE A 185 13.16 -31.01 36.69
N GLY A 186 14.23 -30.90 35.90
CA GLY A 186 14.32 -31.52 34.57
C GLY A 186 13.40 -30.92 33.49
N GLY A 187 12.92 -29.68 33.69
CA GLY A 187 12.02 -28.96 32.78
C GLY A 187 12.69 -28.33 31.56
N THR A 188 14.01 -28.39 31.42
CA THR A 188 14.78 -27.67 30.38
C THR A 188 14.23 -27.91 28.96
N ARG A 189 13.84 -29.15 28.64
CA ARG A 189 13.27 -29.47 27.33
C ARG A 189 11.90 -28.80 27.11
N HIS A 190 11.06 -28.72 28.14
CA HIS A 190 9.77 -28.03 28.05
C HIS A 190 9.98 -26.53 27.81
N TYR A 191 10.91 -25.91 28.54
CA TYR A 191 11.25 -24.51 28.36
C TYR A 191 11.76 -24.20 26.94
N GLN A 192 12.70 -24.98 26.43
CA GLN A 192 13.23 -24.80 25.07
C GLN A 192 12.15 -24.93 23.99
N GLN A 193 11.25 -25.91 24.14
CA GLN A 193 10.13 -26.07 23.22
C GLN A 193 9.15 -24.90 23.30
N LEU A 194 8.92 -24.36 24.50
CA LEU A 194 8.06 -23.21 24.71
C LEU A 194 8.66 -21.93 24.08
N VAL A 195 9.96 -21.69 24.25
CA VAL A 195 10.68 -20.58 23.60
C VAL A 195 10.51 -20.66 22.08
N ALA A 196 10.75 -21.84 21.50
CA ALA A 196 10.61 -22.05 20.07
C ALA A 196 9.17 -21.85 19.57
N SER A 197 8.16 -22.35 20.31
CA SER A 197 6.75 -22.15 19.93
C SER A 197 6.30 -20.71 20.11
N HIS A 198 6.79 -20.01 21.14
CA HIS A 198 6.51 -18.59 21.37
C HIS A 198 7.03 -17.74 20.20
N ALA A 199 8.27 -17.98 19.76
CA ALA A 199 8.83 -17.29 18.60
C ALA A 199 7.99 -17.51 17.32
N ARG A 200 7.63 -18.76 17.02
CA ARG A 200 6.79 -19.12 15.86
C ARG A 200 5.40 -18.48 15.91
N PHE A 201 4.79 -18.45 17.09
CA PHE A 201 3.51 -17.78 17.29
C PHE A 201 3.61 -16.27 17.00
N GLY A 202 4.64 -15.62 17.55
CA GLY A 202 4.89 -14.21 17.31
C GLY A 202 5.11 -13.89 15.84
N GLU A 203 5.85 -14.75 15.13
CA GLU A 203 6.13 -14.60 13.70
C GLU A 203 4.86 -14.78 12.86
N ALA A 204 4.10 -15.86 13.10
CA ALA A 204 2.89 -16.18 12.34
C ALA A 204 1.81 -15.07 12.41
N TYR A 205 1.71 -14.39 13.56
CA TYR A 205 0.78 -13.28 13.79
C TYR A 205 1.39 -11.89 13.58
N GLY A 206 2.66 -11.79 13.19
CA GLY A 206 3.33 -10.53 12.93
C GLY A 206 3.60 -9.68 14.18
N PHE A 207 3.64 -10.29 15.37
CA PHE A 207 3.92 -9.59 16.63
C PHE A 207 5.42 -9.41 16.91
N THR A 208 6.26 -10.29 16.36
CA THR A 208 7.73 -10.23 16.48
C THR A 208 8.40 -9.73 15.22
N THR A 209 7.64 -9.49 14.15
CA THR A 209 8.15 -8.78 12.98
C THR A 209 8.43 -7.35 13.43
N VAL A 210 9.66 -7.10 13.88
CA VAL A 210 10.29 -5.82 13.56
C VAL A 210 10.19 -5.77 12.05
N VAL A 211 9.25 -5.00 11.54
CA VAL A 211 9.32 -4.53 10.18
C VAL A 211 10.63 -3.75 10.19
N LEU A 212 11.73 -4.44 9.91
CA LEU A 212 12.79 -3.88 9.10
C LEU A 212 12.01 -3.43 7.88
N ALA A 213 11.54 -2.19 7.94
CA ALA A 213 11.14 -1.47 6.77
C ALA A 213 12.32 -1.75 5.85
N ARG A 214 12.08 -2.53 4.79
CA ARG A 214 13.02 -2.59 3.68
C ARG A 214 13.22 -1.11 3.36
N GLU A 215 14.36 -0.57 3.79
CA GLU A 215 14.73 0.79 3.48
C GLU A 215 14.64 0.87 1.95
N GLY A 216 13.74 1.73 1.47
CA GLY A 216 13.56 1.96 0.03
C GLY A 216 12.23 1.52 -0.59
N GLY A 217 11.27 0.98 0.17
CA GLY A 217 9.90 0.86 -0.33
C GLY A 217 9.23 2.25 -0.39
N PRO A 218 8.80 2.75 -1.56
CA PRO A 218 8.24 4.10 -1.64
C PRO A 218 6.86 4.18 -0.95
N THR A 219 6.79 4.83 0.21
CA THR A 219 5.58 4.91 1.05
C THR A 219 4.66 6.06 0.65
N ASP A 220 5.20 7.17 0.14
CA ASP A 220 4.44 8.33 -0.33
C ASP A 220 4.75 8.68 -1.78
N GLY A 221 3.73 8.55 -2.65
CA GLY A 221 3.80 8.86 -4.09
C GLY A 221 3.33 10.27 -4.44
N ARG A 222 2.95 11.08 -3.44
CA ARG A 222 2.50 12.46 -3.63
C ARG A 222 3.55 13.34 -4.32
N PRO A 223 4.87 13.23 -4.04
CA PRO A 223 5.87 14.03 -4.73
C PRO A 223 5.92 13.75 -6.23
N GLN A 224 5.96 12.47 -6.63
CA GLN A 224 5.99 12.05 -8.04
C GLN A 224 4.71 12.44 -8.76
N TRP A 225 3.55 12.30 -8.10
CA TRP A 225 2.27 12.75 -8.61
C TRP A 225 2.24 14.27 -8.82
N SER A 226 2.68 15.05 -7.83
CA SER A 226 2.68 16.51 -7.91
C SER A 226 3.63 17.01 -8.99
N ALA A 227 4.84 16.43 -9.07
CA ALA A 227 5.82 16.76 -10.10
C ALA A 227 5.29 16.48 -11.52
N ALA A 228 4.68 15.32 -11.76
CA ALA A 228 4.09 14.98 -13.06
C ALA A 228 2.93 15.93 -13.42
N ARG A 229 2.07 16.26 -12.45
CA ARG A 229 0.93 17.17 -12.63
C ARG A 229 1.38 18.60 -12.94
N ASP A 230 2.38 19.12 -12.22
CA ASP A 230 2.89 20.48 -12.45
C ASP A 230 3.65 20.58 -13.79
N ALA A 231 4.41 19.54 -14.15
CA ALA A 231 5.07 19.46 -15.45
C ALA A 231 4.05 19.40 -16.61
N LEU A 232 2.96 18.65 -16.45
CA LEU A 232 1.87 18.61 -17.43
C LEU A 232 1.21 19.98 -17.61
N ARG A 233 0.88 20.66 -16.50
CA ARG A 233 0.32 22.03 -16.55
C ARG A 233 1.25 22.97 -17.32
N SER A 234 2.55 22.92 -17.03
CA SER A 234 3.55 23.75 -17.69
C SER A 234 3.66 23.45 -19.19
N LEU A 235 3.60 22.17 -19.57
CA LEU A 235 3.64 21.75 -20.97
C LEU A 235 2.43 22.26 -21.75
N ILE A 236 1.21 22.09 -21.21
CA ILE A 236 -0.03 22.55 -21.86
C ILE A 236 0.06 24.06 -22.14
N GLN A 237 0.38 24.85 -21.12
CA GLN A 237 0.51 26.31 -21.28
C GLN A 237 1.52 26.71 -22.36
N LYS A 238 2.63 25.97 -22.48
CA LYS A 238 3.67 26.27 -23.49
C LYS A 238 3.27 25.88 -24.90
N ILE A 239 2.45 24.84 -25.07
CA ILE A 239 1.88 24.47 -26.36
C ILE A 239 0.77 25.45 -26.74
N GLU A 240 -0.10 25.84 -25.81
CA GLU A 240 -1.14 26.86 -26.04
C GLU A 240 -0.51 28.19 -26.49
N ASN A 241 0.50 28.67 -25.77
CA ASN A 241 1.20 29.92 -26.10
C ASN A 241 2.00 29.84 -27.41
N HIS A 242 2.14 28.66 -28.02
CA HIS A 242 2.76 28.52 -29.33
C HIS A 242 1.80 28.77 -30.49
N ALA A 243 0.48 28.63 -30.26
CA ALA A 243 -0.53 28.94 -31.25
C ALA A 243 -0.51 30.45 -31.53
N ASP A 244 -0.03 30.81 -32.72
CA ASP A 244 0.19 32.17 -33.16
C ASP A 244 -0.31 32.27 -34.61
N PRO A 245 -1.34 33.10 -34.89
CA PRO A 245 -1.92 33.23 -36.22
C PRO A 245 -0.93 33.79 -37.26
N ASP A 246 0.13 34.48 -36.81
CA ASP A 246 1.14 35.05 -37.68
C ASP A 246 2.24 34.03 -38.05
N ILE A 247 2.26 32.85 -37.41
CA ILE A 247 3.22 31.78 -37.68
C ILE A 247 2.52 30.62 -38.41
N PRO A 248 2.82 30.40 -39.70
CA PRO A 248 2.20 29.33 -40.48
C PRO A 248 2.34 27.95 -39.81
N GLY A 249 1.21 27.25 -39.64
CA GLY A 249 1.15 25.89 -39.12
C GLY A 249 1.30 25.76 -37.59
N SER A 250 1.54 26.85 -36.85
CA SER A 250 1.73 26.78 -35.39
C SER A 250 0.42 26.40 -34.67
N GLU A 251 -0.73 26.95 -35.08
CA GLU A 251 -2.04 26.60 -34.52
C GLU A 251 -2.38 25.12 -34.77
N THR A 252 -2.09 24.62 -35.97
CA THR A 252 -2.35 23.22 -36.34
C THR A 252 -1.45 22.26 -35.55
N LEU A 253 -0.18 22.64 -35.33
CA LEU A 253 0.74 21.89 -34.50
C LEU A 253 0.30 21.88 -33.03
N ALA A 254 -0.10 23.04 -32.48
CA ALA A 254 -0.57 23.16 -31.11
C ALA A 254 -1.84 22.31 -30.88
N ALA A 255 -2.83 22.42 -31.79
CA ALA A 255 -4.05 21.62 -31.75
C ALA A 255 -3.75 20.12 -31.83
N PHE A 256 -2.82 19.71 -32.71
CA PHE A 256 -2.42 18.31 -32.85
C PHE A 256 -1.79 17.75 -31.57
N LEU A 257 -0.89 18.51 -30.95
CA LEU A 257 -0.21 18.10 -29.72
C LEU A 257 -1.14 18.10 -28.50
N LEU A 258 -2.13 19.00 -28.44
CA LEU A 258 -3.11 19.09 -27.35
C LEU A 258 -4.31 18.16 -27.51
N ALA A 259 -4.56 17.59 -28.69
CA ALA A 259 -5.68 16.68 -28.93
C ALA A 259 -5.83 15.55 -27.88
N PRO A 260 -4.77 14.81 -27.46
CA PRO A 260 -4.86 13.82 -26.39
C PRO A 260 -5.44 14.36 -25.08
N TYR A 261 -5.06 15.59 -24.73
CA TYR A 261 -5.48 16.23 -23.50
C TYR A 261 -6.95 16.63 -23.57
N VAL A 262 -7.38 17.20 -24.70
CA VAL A 262 -8.78 17.56 -24.93
C VAL A 262 -9.68 16.32 -24.90
N GLU A 263 -9.28 15.25 -25.59
CA GLU A 263 -9.98 13.96 -25.59
C GLU A 263 -10.15 13.41 -24.17
N MET A 264 -9.07 13.39 -23.38
CA MET A 264 -9.08 12.94 -21.98
C MET A 264 -10.00 13.79 -21.10
N VAL A 265 -9.94 15.12 -21.22
CA VAL A 265 -10.80 16.03 -20.43
C VAL A 265 -12.28 15.81 -20.76
N ASP A 266 -12.62 15.63 -22.04
CA ASP A 266 -13.98 15.34 -22.47
C ASP A 266 -14.49 14.00 -21.92
N ASP A 267 -13.64 12.97 -21.88
CA ASP A 267 -13.97 11.66 -21.31
C ASP A 267 -14.20 11.71 -19.80
N LEU A 268 -13.38 12.48 -19.07
CA LEU A 268 -13.57 12.72 -17.63
C LEU A 268 -14.88 13.48 -17.37
N ALA A 269 -15.17 14.51 -18.16
CA ALA A 269 -16.41 15.29 -18.06
C ALA A 269 -17.65 14.43 -18.36
N ARG A 270 -17.60 13.58 -19.40
CA ARG A 270 -18.67 12.63 -19.74
C ARG A 270 -18.91 11.64 -18.60
N SER A 271 -17.84 11.09 -18.03
CA SER A 271 -17.89 10.15 -16.91
C SER A 271 -18.55 10.78 -15.67
N ARG A 272 -18.21 12.03 -15.36
CA ARG A 272 -18.82 12.79 -14.27
C ARG A 272 -20.32 12.99 -14.45
N ARG A 273 -20.77 13.41 -15.64
CA ARG A 273 -22.21 13.58 -15.95
C ARG A 273 -22.99 12.28 -15.80
N LYS A 274 -22.39 11.15 -16.20
CA LYS A 274 -22.97 9.82 -16.05
C LYS A 274 -23.07 9.38 -14.59
N ALA A 275 -22.06 9.72 -13.76
CA ALA A 275 -22.07 9.41 -12.33
C ALA A 275 -23.13 10.24 -11.57
N SER A 276 -23.31 11.52 -11.89
CA SER A 276 -24.34 12.38 -11.26
C SER A 276 -25.76 11.95 -11.60
N ALA A 277 -26.01 11.44 -12.81
CA ALA A 277 -27.32 10.95 -13.23
C ALA A 277 -27.73 9.62 -12.56
N LYS A 278 -26.79 8.91 -11.93
CA LYS A 278 -27.03 7.62 -11.27
C LYS A 278 -27.25 7.72 -9.75
N LYS A 279 -27.19 8.91 -9.15
CA LYS A 279 -27.49 9.09 -7.73
C LYS A 279 -29.02 9.03 -7.55
N PRO A 280 -29.58 8.04 -6.83
CA PRO A 280 -31.02 7.95 -6.66
C PRO A 280 -31.54 9.13 -5.85
N GLU A 281 -32.64 9.67 -6.34
CA GLU A 281 -33.60 10.53 -5.65
C GLU A 281 -33.78 10.04 -4.21
N ALA A 282 -33.40 10.88 -3.26
CA ALA A 282 -33.56 10.59 -1.84
C ALA A 282 -35.05 10.41 -1.57
N ILE A 283 -35.39 9.23 -1.06
CA ILE A 283 -36.71 8.85 -0.56
C ILE A 283 -37.26 9.99 0.29
N SER A 284 -38.32 10.64 -0.18
CA SER A 284 -39.19 11.49 0.65
C SER A 284 -39.66 10.64 1.83
N ALA A 285 -39.24 11.01 3.03
CA ALA A 285 -39.73 10.40 4.26
C ALA A 285 -41.25 10.61 4.37
N PRO A 286 -42.02 9.61 4.86
CA PRO A 286 -43.44 9.80 5.11
C PRO A 286 -43.65 10.81 6.26
N PRO A 287 -44.78 11.54 6.28
CA PRO A 287 -45.04 12.51 7.33
C PRO A 287 -45.27 11.80 8.65
N PHE A 288 -44.51 12.22 9.66
CA PHE A 288 -44.76 11.92 11.07
C PHE A 288 -46.04 12.67 11.47
N GLU A 289 -47.17 11.97 11.60
CA GLU A 289 -48.33 12.51 12.31
C GLU A 289 -47.97 12.58 13.80
N ALA A 290 -47.66 13.80 14.24
CA ALA A 290 -47.58 14.13 15.64
C ALA A 290 -49.00 14.19 16.21
N GLY A 291 -49.29 13.27 17.14
CA GLY A 291 -50.45 13.37 18.01
C GLY A 291 -50.43 14.70 18.77
N GLY A 292 -51.56 15.40 18.69
CA GLY A 292 -51.88 16.60 19.45
C GLY A 292 -53.33 16.55 19.93
N THR A 293 -53.46 16.32 21.23
CA THR A 293 -54.60 16.28 22.17
C THR A 293 -55.50 17.53 22.14
N PRO A 294 -56.73 17.50 22.71
CA PRO A 294 -57.02 17.29 24.14
C PRO A 294 -57.98 16.15 24.49
#